data_AF-A0A5C3LHG4-F1
#
_entry.id   AF-A0A5C3LHG4-F1
#
_cell.length_a   1.000
_cell.length_b   1.000
_cell.length_c   1.000
_cell.angle_alpha   90.00
_cell.angle_beta   90.00
_cell.angle_gamma   90.00
#
_symmetry.space_group_name_H-M   'P 1'
#
loop_
_entity.id
_entity.type
_entity.pdbx_description
1 polymer ?
#
loop_
_entity_poly.entity_id
_entity_poly.type
_entity_poly.pdbx_seq_one_letter_code
_entity_poly.pdbx_strand_id
1 'polypeptide(L)'
;MSVGPAPRKVVVDDTDSSINYVGDGWFQDHGSTDNSGNFGPTYQHTLHGTKSNASLSYSFSGSNIQVYGTTAIHNNSGVLDPWFECFIDGIRIDNSSFTFVENNWVLCQAPKPFTDGKHELTVNITSAGTTFWFDDIQYVPSPDVPLDTTTILIDDSDPAIVYDNQWQALGGTSRMTTKTGGSMTFNFTGKSISWVAFIPTELPHTSSSATYSIDGGPPSTFILNGLSPQSITIYNQIFFTTPDLTPGPHNITVTNRGSGSTTPLAIDYLLVTNASMPNTSNRDPSSTGSDPSQSSSPAQNNSGAPIGAIVGGVVGGLVLTAVLLGLLFFWRRRRRQDNDLADRHAEQVQPFNPGGAILEPFYVSPQQTTQVSPMRQAPLA
;
A
#
# COMPACT_ATOMS: atom_id res chain seq x y z
N MET A 1 -0.06 17.03 10.70
CA MET A 1 -0.43 17.57 9.38
C MET A 1 -1.34 16.53 8.77
N SER A 2 -2.54 16.90 8.33
CA SER A 2 -3.41 15.96 7.61
C SER A 2 -2.79 15.76 6.24
N VAL A 3 -2.31 14.55 5.94
CA VAL A 3 -2.00 14.17 4.56
C VAL A 3 -3.34 14.20 3.82
N GLY A 4 -3.39 14.86 2.66
CA GLY A 4 -4.59 14.85 1.82
C GLY A 4 -4.92 13.42 1.36
N PRO A 5 -6.12 13.19 0.81
CA PRO A 5 -6.49 11.87 0.28
C PRO A 5 -5.49 11.42 -0.78
N ALA A 6 -5.18 10.12 -0.81
CA ALA A 6 -4.30 9.57 -1.83
C ALA A 6 -4.96 9.70 -3.22
N PRO A 7 -4.19 10.06 -4.27
CA PRO A 7 -4.72 10.11 -5.62
C PRO A 7 -5.02 8.69 -6.14
N ARG A 8 -6.06 8.59 -6.98
CA ARG A 8 -6.39 7.35 -7.71
C ARG A 8 -5.24 6.98 -8.63
N LYS A 9 -5.02 5.67 -8.81
CA LYS A 9 -3.96 5.15 -9.69
C LYS A 9 -4.56 4.24 -10.75
N VAL A 10 -3.98 4.24 -11.94
CA VAL A 10 -4.16 3.17 -12.92
C VAL A 10 -3.28 2.00 -12.49
N VAL A 11 -3.80 0.78 -12.59
CA VAL A 11 -3.06 -0.48 -12.40
C VAL A 11 -2.91 -1.16 -13.75
N VAL A 12 -1.68 -1.48 -14.13
CA VAL A 12 -1.31 -2.13 -15.38
C VAL A 12 -0.69 -3.47 -15.04
N ASP A 13 -1.36 -4.53 -15.47
CA ASP A 13 -0.98 -5.91 -15.22
C ASP A 13 0.29 -6.32 -16.00
N ASP A 14 1.06 -7.29 -15.50
CA ASP A 14 2.25 -7.78 -16.19
C ASP A 14 1.95 -8.36 -17.57
N THR A 15 0.71 -8.78 -17.81
CA THR A 15 0.29 -9.33 -19.10
C THR A 15 -0.18 -8.26 -20.09
N ASP A 16 -0.17 -6.98 -19.71
CA ASP A 16 -0.60 -5.90 -20.59
C ASP A 16 0.33 -5.77 -21.81
N SER A 17 -0.28 -5.84 -23.00
CA SER A 17 0.42 -5.81 -24.29
C SER A 17 1.19 -4.51 -24.60
N SER A 18 0.94 -3.45 -23.84
CA SER A 18 1.67 -2.18 -23.95
C SER A 18 3.00 -2.18 -23.19
N ILE A 19 3.26 -3.21 -22.38
CA ILE A 19 4.56 -3.43 -21.74
C ILE A 19 5.50 -4.09 -22.75
N ASN A 20 6.64 -3.45 -22.98
CA ASN A 20 7.65 -3.96 -23.89
C ASN A 20 8.75 -4.70 -23.13
N TYR A 21 8.76 -6.02 -23.28
CA TYR A 21 9.76 -6.93 -22.74
C TYR A 21 10.87 -7.18 -23.76
N VAL A 22 12.13 -6.95 -23.36
CA VAL A 22 13.31 -7.11 -24.20
C VAL A 22 14.33 -8.02 -23.51
N GLY A 23 15.07 -8.79 -24.30
CA GLY A 23 16.03 -9.79 -23.82
C GLY A 23 15.46 -11.20 -23.81
N ASP A 24 16.30 -12.17 -23.47
CA ASP A 24 15.94 -13.58 -23.51
C ASP A 24 15.34 -14.05 -22.18
N GLY A 25 14.59 -15.15 -22.23
CA GLY A 25 14.20 -15.90 -21.03
C GLY A 25 13.04 -15.31 -20.24
N TRP A 26 12.23 -14.41 -20.83
CA TRP A 26 10.94 -14.03 -20.27
C TRP A 26 9.95 -15.20 -20.33
N PHE A 27 9.19 -15.39 -19.26
CA PHE A 27 8.12 -16.37 -19.17
C PHE A 27 7.04 -15.87 -18.20
N GLN A 28 5.82 -16.34 -18.40
CA GLN A 28 4.70 -16.05 -17.52
C GLN A 28 4.54 -17.14 -16.46
N ASP A 29 4.19 -16.73 -15.25
CA ASP A 29 3.77 -17.59 -14.15
C ASP A 29 2.33 -17.29 -13.75
N HIS A 30 1.65 -18.30 -13.19
CA HIS A 30 0.26 -18.20 -12.75
C HIS A 30 0.12 -18.70 -11.31
N GLY A 31 0.21 -17.76 -10.37
CA GLY A 31 -0.08 -17.96 -8.95
C GLY A 31 0.88 -18.91 -8.21
N SER A 32 2.07 -19.20 -8.76
CA SER A 32 3.01 -20.11 -8.06
C SER A 32 3.53 -19.50 -6.76
N THR A 33 3.56 -18.16 -6.68
CA THR A 33 4.07 -17.40 -5.54
C THR A 33 2.97 -16.84 -4.65
N ASP A 34 1.67 -17.06 -4.92
CA ASP A 34 0.56 -16.39 -4.22
C ASP A 34 0.53 -16.59 -2.70
N ASN A 35 1.12 -17.69 -2.22
CA ASN A 35 1.23 -18.02 -0.80
C ASN A 35 2.59 -17.62 -0.20
N SER A 36 3.39 -16.81 -0.89
CA SER A 36 4.72 -16.38 -0.45
C SER A 36 4.63 -15.11 0.39
N GLY A 37 5.38 -15.09 1.48
CA GLY A 37 5.39 -13.94 2.37
C GLY A 37 4.06 -13.72 3.08
N ASN A 38 3.83 -12.49 3.54
CA ASN A 38 2.54 -12.09 4.13
C ASN A 38 1.88 -10.91 3.43
N PHE A 39 2.42 -10.49 2.28
CA PHE A 39 1.89 -9.40 1.48
C PHE A 39 0.82 -9.83 0.46
N GLY A 40 0.26 -11.03 0.61
CA GLY A 40 -0.88 -11.50 -0.17
C GLY A 40 -0.53 -12.05 -1.56
N PRO A 41 -1.54 -12.48 -2.32
CA PRO A 41 -1.35 -12.99 -3.68
C PRO A 41 -0.90 -11.89 -4.64
N THR A 42 -0.33 -12.31 -5.76
CA THR A 42 0.05 -11.44 -6.88
C THR A 42 -1.18 -10.85 -7.57
N TYR A 43 -1.04 -9.71 -8.24
CA TYR A 43 -2.16 -9.11 -8.97
C TYR A 43 -2.60 -10.06 -10.09
N GLN A 44 -3.92 -10.30 -10.17
CA GLN A 44 -4.54 -11.28 -11.08
C GLN A 44 -3.95 -12.70 -11.05
N HIS A 45 -3.19 -13.05 -10.02
CA HIS A 45 -2.48 -14.32 -9.93
C HIS A 45 -1.50 -14.53 -11.08
N THR A 46 -0.87 -13.47 -11.60
CA THR A 46 0.12 -13.53 -12.68
C THR A 46 1.44 -12.89 -12.29
N LEU A 47 2.51 -13.36 -12.93
CA LEU A 47 3.83 -12.72 -12.89
C LEU A 47 4.54 -12.90 -14.22
N HIS A 48 5.37 -11.93 -14.59
CA HIS A 48 6.38 -12.09 -15.64
C HIS A 48 7.76 -12.27 -15.02
N GLY A 49 8.38 -13.40 -15.33
CA GLY A 49 9.68 -13.80 -14.81
C GLY A 49 10.79 -13.78 -15.86
N THR A 50 12.01 -13.46 -15.46
CA THR A 50 13.22 -13.76 -16.25
C THR A 50 14.40 -14.16 -15.37
N LYS A 51 15.25 -15.07 -15.88
CA LYS A 51 16.48 -15.56 -15.23
C LYS A 51 17.76 -15.10 -15.93
N SER A 52 17.62 -14.16 -16.86
CA SER A 52 18.69 -13.66 -17.72
C SER A 52 18.76 -12.15 -17.64
N ASN A 53 19.80 -11.57 -18.24
CA ASN A 53 19.84 -10.13 -18.46
C ASN A 53 18.74 -9.74 -19.45
N ALA A 54 17.92 -8.79 -19.04
CA ALA A 54 16.70 -8.40 -19.75
C ALA A 54 16.30 -6.97 -19.35
N SER A 55 15.28 -6.44 -20.00
CA SER A 55 14.65 -5.18 -19.60
C SER A 55 13.16 -5.19 -19.88
N LEU A 56 12.40 -4.42 -19.12
CA LEU A 56 11.03 -4.06 -19.46
C LEU A 56 10.90 -2.53 -19.55
N SER A 57 9.96 -2.07 -20.36
CA SER A 57 9.68 -0.65 -20.55
C SER A 57 8.18 -0.40 -20.70
N TYR A 58 7.73 0.75 -20.19
CA TYR A 58 6.33 1.17 -20.24
C TYR A 58 6.22 2.68 -20.40
N SER A 59 5.45 3.12 -21.39
CA SER A 59 5.14 4.53 -21.61
C SER A 59 3.86 4.92 -20.85
N PHE A 60 3.91 6.00 -20.08
CA PHE A 60 2.77 6.50 -19.32
C PHE A 60 2.66 8.01 -19.39
N SER A 61 1.47 8.54 -19.08
CA SER A 61 1.29 9.96 -18.80
C SER A 61 0.77 10.10 -17.38
N GLY A 62 1.55 10.71 -16.49
CA GLY A 62 1.18 10.80 -15.09
C GLY A 62 2.18 11.51 -14.20
N SER A 63 1.82 11.64 -12.92
CA SER A 63 2.55 12.43 -11.93
C SER A 63 3.19 11.60 -10.81
N ASN A 64 3.13 10.27 -10.90
CA ASN A 64 3.78 9.32 -10.01
C ASN A 64 3.71 7.92 -10.64
N ILE A 65 4.69 7.06 -10.41
CA ILE A 65 4.69 5.66 -10.85
C ILE A 65 5.39 4.77 -9.81
N GLN A 66 4.89 3.56 -9.65
CA GLN A 66 5.46 2.48 -8.85
C GLN A 66 5.43 1.18 -9.65
N VAL A 67 6.47 0.37 -9.48
CA VAL A 67 6.57 -0.96 -10.07
C VAL A 67 6.52 -1.97 -8.94
N TYR A 68 5.66 -2.96 -9.05
CA TYR A 68 5.46 -4.01 -8.07
C TYR A 68 5.91 -5.37 -8.62
N GLY A 69 6.29 -6.25 -7.71
CA GLY A 69 6.69 -7.61 -8.04
C GLY A 69 6.94 -8.46 -6.81
N THR A 70 7.40 -9.69 -7.04
CA THR A 70 7.84 -10.60 -5.97
C THR A 70 9.34 -10.46 -5.75
N THR A 71 9.74 -10.10 -4.53
CA THR A 71 11.17 -10.13 -4.16
C THR A 71 11.63 -11.58 -4.05
N ALA A 72 12.76 -11.92 -4.66
CA ALA A 72 13.35 -13.26 -4.56
C ALA A 72 14.88 -13.20 -4.58
N ILE A 73 15.44 -12.21 -3.87
CA ILE A 73 16.87 -11.88 -3.99
C ILE A 73 17.71 -12.83 -3.14
N HIS A 74 18.69 -13.46 -3.78
CA HIS A 74 19.76 -14.23 -3.15
C HIS A 74 21.04 -13.40 -3.04
N ASN A 75 21.68 -13.45 -1.88
CA ASN A 75 22.99 -12.84 -1.66
C ASN A 75 24.06 -13.93 -1.55
N ASN A 76 24.63 -14.31 -2.69
CA ASN A 76 25.75 -15.24 -2.73
C ASN A 76 27.05 -14.45 -2.83
N SER A 77 27.86 -14.50 -1.77
CA SER A 77 29.20 -13.89 -1.72
C SER A 77 29.24 -12.35 -1.81
N GLY A 78 28.14 -11.67 -1.44
CA GLY A 78 28.05 -10.20 -1.46
C GLY A 78 27.45 -9.61 -2.74
N VAL A 79 27.07 -10.45 -3.70
CA VAL A 79 26.39 -10.03 -4.94
C VAL A 79 24.92 -10.42 -4.83
N LEU A 80 24.04 -9.45 -5.06
CA LEU A 80 22.59 -9.66 -5.11
C LEU A 80 22.19 -10.20 -6.47
N ASP A 81 21.40 -11.27 -6.49
CA ASP A 81 20.81 -11.88 -7.69
C ASP A 81 19.32 -12.17 -7.44
N PRO A 82 18.38 -11.66 -8.26
CA PRO A 82 18.61 -10.72 -9.35
C PRO A 82 18.99 -9.32 -8.84
N TRP A 83 19.71 -8.58 -9.67
CA TRP A 83 19.95 -7.14 -9.53
C TRP A 83 19.17 -6.39 -10.59
N PHE A 84 18.64 -5.21 -10.26
CA PHE A 84 17.91 -4.40 -11.23
C PHE A 84 18.10 -2.91 -10.95
N GLU A 85 17.95 -2.10 -12.00
CA GLU A 85 17.97 -0.64 -11.92
C GLU A 85 16.77 -0.07 -12.65
N CYS A 86 16.17 0.97 -12.06
CA CYS A 86 14.98 1.60 -12.60
C CYS A 86 15.32 2.99 -13.12
N PHE A 87 14.68 3.38 -14.22
CA PHE A 87 14.86 4.66 -14.87
C PHE A 87 13.51 5.24 -15.27
N ILE A 88 13.39 6.57 -15.19
CA ILE A 88 12.31 7.32 -15.81
C ILE A 88 12.97 8.34 -16.74
N ASP A 89 12.60 8.33 -18.02
CA ASP A 89 13.16 9.20 -19.07
C ASP A 89 14.71 9.11 -19.15
N GLY A 90 15.24 7.91 -18.92
CA GLY A 90 16.69 7.66 -18.87
C GLY A 90 17.39 8.14 -17.59
N ILE A 91 16.66 8.74 -16.64
CA ILE A 91 17.20 9.16 -15.34
C ILE A 91 16.99 8.05 -14.33
N ARG A 92 18.07 7.60 -13.70
CA ARG A 92 18.05 6.57 -12.66
C ARG A 92 17.23 7.03 -11.46
N ILE A 93 16.33 6.19 -10.99
CA ILE A 93 15.50 6.42 -9.80
C ILE A 93 15.82 5.40 -8.70
N ASP A 94 15.28 5.65 -7.52
CA ASP A 94 15.43 4.73 -6.39
C ASP A 94 14.71 3.41 -6.69
N ASN A 95 15.41 2.31 -6.39
CA ASN A 95 14.87 0.98 -6.32
C ASN A 95 14.86 0.50 -4.86
N SER A 96 14.04 -0.50 -4.57
CA SER A 96 14.04 -1.12 -3.26
C SER A 96 14.14 -2.62 -3.38
N SER A 97 14.92 -3.22 -2.48
CA SER A 97 15.07 -4.67 -2.35
C SER A 97 14.76 -5.09 -0.93
N PHE A 98 14.22 -6.30 -0.80
CA PHE A 98 13.97 -6.92 0.49
C PHE A 98 14.58 -8.31 0.52
N THR A 99 15.13 -8.69 1.67
CA THR A 99 15.85 -9.97 1.83
C THR A 99 14.95 -11.17 1.93
N PHE A 100 13.68 -10.97 2.27
CA PHE A 100 12.67 -12.02 2.32
C PHE A 100 11.85 -12.01 1.04
N VAL A 101 11.24 -13.15 0.74
CA VAL A 101 10.33 -13.29 -0.39
C VAL A 101 8.99 -12.69 -0.02
N GLU A 102 8.63 -11.60 -0.69
CA GLU A 102 7.36 -10.90 -0.50
C GLU A 102 6.77 -10.56 -1.87
N ASN A 103 5.49 -10.86 -2.06
CA ASN A 103 4.70 -10.34 -3.18
C ASN A 103 4.32 -8.88 -2.94
N ASN A 104 3.76 -8.21 -3.95
CA ASN A 104 3.29 -6.83 -3.84
C ASN A 104 4.34 -5.88 -3.26
N TRP A 105 5.63 -6.14 -3.54
CA TRP A 105 6.72 -5.33 -3.06
C TRP A 105 7.04 -4.23 -4.08
N VAL A 106 7.25 -3.00 -3.60
CA VAL A 106 7.61 -1.86 -4.48
C VAL A 106 9.07 -2.02 -4.94
N LEU A 107 9.27 -2.42 -6.19
CA LEU A 107 10.59 -2.57 -6.79
C LEU A 107 11.17 -1.21 -7.20
N CYS A 108 10.36 -0.37 -7.84
CA CYS A 108 10.76 0.97 -8.31
C CYS A 108 9.74 2.01 -7.86
N GLN A 109 10.18 3.24 -7.58
CA GLN A 109 9.28 4.35 -7.25
C GLN A 109 9.79 5.68 -7.82
N ALA A 110 8.88 6.46 -8.41
CA ALA A 110 9.18 7.81 -8.86
C ALA A 110 9.68 8.70 -7.70
N PRO A 111 10.66 9.59 -7.93
CA PRO A 111 11.16 10.49 -6.90
C PRO A 111 10.07 11.47 -6.43
N LYS A 112 10.27 12.12 -5.29
CA LYS A 112 9.38 13.18 -4.82
C LYS A 112 10.17 14.49 -4.67
N PRO A 113 9.79 15.59 -5.34
CA PRO A 113 8.64 15.74 -6.25
C PRO A 113 8.85 15.08 -7.62
N PHE A 114 7.75 14.72 -8.30
CA PHE A 114 7.71 14.27 -9.69
C PHE A 114 6.68 15.11 -10.45
N THR A 115 6.97 15.45 -11.70
CA THR A 115 6.12 16.34 -12.50
C THR A 115 5.14 15.52 -13.30
N ASP A 116 3.90 16.01 -13.46
CA ASP A 116 2.94 15.40 -14.37
C ASP A 116 3.36 15.60 -15.83
N GLY A 117 3.28 14.55 -16.64
CA GLY A 117 3.62 14.60 -18.05
C GLY A 117 3.76 13.22 -18.67
N LYS A 118 4.23 13.19 -19.92
CA LYS A 118 4.55 11.94 -20.62
C LYS A 118 5.93 11.47 -20.25
N HIS A 119 6.04 10.19 -19.89
CA HIS A 119 7.24 9.58 -19.37
C HIS A 119 7.42 8.16 -19.92
N GLU A 120 8.67 7.69 -19.92
CA GLU A 120 9.02 6.30 -20.19
C GLU A 120 9.72 5.68 -18.97
N LEU A 121 9.10 4.66 -18.39
CA LEU A 121 9.70 3.80 -17.39
C LEU A 121 10.56 2.75 -18.08
N THR A 122 11.76 2.50 -17.57
CA THR A 122 12.60 1.36 -17.95
C THR A 122 13.12 0.65 -16.70
N VAL A 123 13.03 -0.67 -16.65
CA VAL A 123 13.68 -1.49 -15.63
C VAL A 123 14.69 -2.39 -16.33
N ASN A 124 15.97 -2.23 -15.97
CA ASN A 124 17.05 -3.07 -16.46
C ASN A 124 17.34 -4.16 -15.43
N ILE A 125 17.31 -5.41 -15.86
CA ILE A 125 17.49 -6.60 -15.02
C ILE A 125 18.82 -7.27 -15.38
N THR A 126 19.57 -7.63 -14.35
CA THR A 126 20.74 -8.52 -14.41
C THR A 126 20.48 -9.72 -13.52
N SER A 127 20.52 -10.92 -14.10
CA SER A 127 20.30 -12.16 -13.36
C SER A 127 21.31 -13.23 -13.77
N ALA A 128 21.79 -13.98 -12.79
CA ALA A 128 22.70 -15.11 -12.95
C ALA A 128 21.99 -16.47 -12.75
N GLY A 129 20.65 -16.49 -12.81
CA GLY A 129 19.83 -17.69 -12.70
C GLY A 129 18.68 -17.59 -11.70
N THR A 130 18.71 -16.59 -10.81
CA THR A 130 17.57 -16.29 -9.92
C THR A 130 16.52 -15.47 -10.65
N THR A 131 15.25 -15.88 -10.55
CA THR A 131 14.19 -15.17 -11.27
C THR A 131 13.96 -13.76 -10.72
N PHE A 132 13.96 -12.77 -11.59
CA PHE A 132 13.32 -11.48 -11.35
C PHE A 132 11.84 -11.58 -11.70
N TRP A 133 10.96 -11.21 -10.77
CA TRP A 133 9.51 -11.28 -10.93
C TRP A 133 8.90 -9.88 -10.97
N PHE A 134 8.15 -9.60 -12.03
CA PHE A 134 7.35 -8.40 -12.22
C PHE A 134 5.86 -8.76 -12.17
N ASP A 135 5.04 -7.91 -11.53
CA ASP A 135 3.61 -8.14 -11.26
C ASP A 135 2.75 -7.01 -11.87
N ASP A 136 2.86 -5.78 -11.35
CA ASP A 136 2.06 -4.66 -11.86
C ASP A 136 2.77 -3.32 -11.81
N ILE A 137 2.29 -2.39 -12.63
CA ILE A 137 2.65 -0.97 -12.59
C ILE A 137 1.46 -0.17 -12.07
N GLN A 138 1.72 0.71 -11.11
CA GLN A 138 0.72 1.65 -10.61
C GLN A 138 1.16 3.08 -10.82
N TYR A 139 0.34 3.90 -11.49
CA TYR A 139 0.68 5.30 -11.73
C TYR A 139 -0.52 6.23 -11.53
N VAL A 140 -0.27 7.47 -11.13
CA VAL A 140 -1.30 8.52 -11.06
C VAL A 140 -1.45 9.11 -12.46
N PRO A 141 -2.58 8.88 -13.17
CA PRO A 141 -2.73 9.30 -14.56
C PRO A 141 -2.86 10.83 -14.69
N SER A 142 -2.33 11.37 -15.80
CA SER A 142 -2.63 12.74 -16.21
C SER A 142 -4.12 12.89 -16.55
N PRO A 143 -4.72 14.09 -16.45
CA PRO A 143 -6.16 14.30 -16.66
C PRO A 143 -6.70 13.88 -18.04
N ASP A 144 -5.84 13.76 -19.04
CA ASP A 144 -6.18 13.42 -20.43
C ASP A 144 -6.01 11.93 -20.75
N VAL A 145 -5.51 11.11 -19.81
CA VAL A 145 -5.42 9.66 -20.00
C VAL A 145 -6.83 9.05 -20.04
N PRO A 146 -7.20 8.34 -21.11
CA PRO A 146 -8.47 7.62 -21.17
C PRO A 146 -8.49 6.47 -20.15
N LEU A 147 -9.55 6.40 -19.34
CA LEU A 147 -9.69 5.40 -18.28
C LEU A 147 -10.75 4.33 -18.59
N ASP A 148 -11.32 4.34 -19.79
CA ASP A 148 -12.52 3.55 -20.13
C ASP A 148 -12.30 2.04 -20.04
N THR A 149 -11.06 1.55 -20.17
CA THR A 149 -10.72 0.12 -20.17
C THR A 149 -9.65 -0.23 -19.16
N THR A 150 -9.36 0.66 -18.21
CA THR A 150 -8.28 0.49 -17.23
C THR A 150 -8.84 0.00 -15.90
N THR A 151 -8.03 -0.71 -15.12
CA THR A 151 -8.31 -0.91 -13.69
C THR A 151 -7.82 0.32 -12.90
N ILE A 152 -8.67 0.86 -12.04
CA ILE A 152 -8.36 2.00 -11.17
C ILE A 152 -8.29 1.53 -9.72
N LEU A 153 -7.18 1.82 -9.05
CA LEU A 153 -7.02 1.68 -7.62
C LEU A 153 -7.58 2.91 -6.90
N ILE A 154 -8.49 2.67 -5.97
CA ILE A 154 -9.16 3.63 -5.11
C ILE A 154 -8.74 3.35 -3.67
N ASP A 155 -7.90 4.21 -3.11
CA ASP A 155 -7.42 4.13 -1.74
C ASP A 155 -8.57 4.29 -0.71
N ASP A 156 -8.46 3.70 0.48
CA ASP A 156 -9.48 3.84 1.53
C ASP A 156 -9.72 5.29 1.99
N SER A 157 -8.75 6.18 1.74
CA SER A 157 -8.88 7.61 2.01
C SER A 157 -9.60 8.40 0.90
N ASP A 158 -9.99 7.77 -0.22
CA ASP A 158 -10.68 8.45 -1.32
C ASP A 158 -11.99 9.08 -0.83
N PRO A 159 -12.21 10.39 -1.07
CA PRO A 159 -13.35 11.11 -0.53
C PRO A 159 -14.70 10.65 -1.11
N ALA A 160 -14.72 9.87 -2.19
CA ALA A 160 -15.93 9.26 -2.71
C ALA A 160 -16.36 8.01 -1.92
N ILE A 161 -15.49 7.45 -1.08
CA ILE A 161 -15.85 6.39 -0.14
C ILE A 161 -16.48 7.04 1.11
N VAL A 162 -17.72 6.68 1.38
CA VAL A 162 -18.47 7.19 2.53
C VAL A 162 -18.57 6.11 3.59
N TYR A 163 -17.94 6.37 4.72
CA TYR A 163 -18.03 5.52 5.91
C TYR A 163 -19.07 6.05 6.88
N ASP A 164 -19.83 5.17 7.51
CA ASP A 164 -20.62 5.56 8.67
C ASP A 164 -19.75 5.81 9.92
N ASN A 165 -20.41 6.19 11.03
CA ASN A 165 -19.74 6.52 12.29
C ASN A 165 -19.18 5.31 13.06
N GLN A 166 -19.27 4.10 12.50
CA GLN A 166 -18.78 2.87 13.11
C GLN A 166 -17.41 2.44 12.59
N TRP A 167 -16.87 3.15 11.58
CA TRP A 167 -15.53 2.92 11.04
C TRP A 167 -14.47 3.73 11.76
N GLN A 168 -13.29 3.13 11.87
CA GLN A 168 -12.11 3.75 12.47
C GLN A 168 -10.86 3.44 11.65
N ALA A 169 -9.81 4.23 11.86
CA ALA A 169 -8.51 3.99 11.25
C ALA A 169 -7.88 2.70 11.78
N LEU A 170 -7.11 2.05 10.92
CA LEU A 170 -6.36 0.83 11.20
C LEU A 170 -4.93 1.03 10.70
N GLY A 171 -3.97 1.13 11.63
CA GLY A 171 -2.54 1.30 11.30
C GLY A 171 -2.17 2.61 10.60
N GLY A 172 -3.12 3.53 10.35
CA GLY A 172 -2.87 4.79 9.64
C GLY A 172 -2.81 4.67 8.11
N THR A 173 -3.00 3.46 7.58
CA THR A 173 -2.95 3.14 6.14
C THR A 173 -4.22 2.46 5.64
N SER A 174 -5.24 2.32 6.49
CA SER A 174 -6.47 1.59 6.20
C SER A 174 -7.56 1.97 7.20
N ARG A 175 -8.77 1.48 6.94
CA ARG A 175 -9.94 1.60 7.81
C ARG A 175 -10.59 0.26 8.08
N MET A 176 -11.28 0.19 9.21
CA MET A 176 -12.05 -1.00 9.58
C MET A 176 -13.29 -0.68 10.39
N THR A 177 -14.19 -1.66 10.48
CA THR A 177 -15.25 -1.72 11.48
C THR A 177 -15.29 -3.08 12.18
N THR A 178 -15.52 -3.05 13.49
CA THR A 178 -15.82 -4.23 14.32
C THR A 178 -17.28 -4.25 14.75
N LYS A 179 -18.08 -3.26 14.34
CA LYS A 179 -19.48 -3.13 14.74
C LYS A 179 -20.37 -3.84 13.75
N THR A 180 -21.27 -4.66 14.25
CA THR A 180 -22.34 -5.27 13.44
C THR A 180 -23.19 -4.16 12.85
N GLY A 181 -23.43 -4.22 11.54
CA GLY A 181 -24.15 -3.18 10.80
C GLY A 181 -23.27 -2.04 10.29
N GLY A 182 -21.98 -1.99 10.65
CA GLY A 182 -21.06 -0.98 10.17
C GLY A 182 -20.93 -1.04 8.66
N SER A 183 -21.09 0.10 8.01
CA SER A 183 -21.37 0.19 6.58
C SER A 183 -20.52 1.24 5.87
N MET A 184 -20.14 0.91 4.65
CA MET A 184 -19.43 1.77 3.72
C MET A 184 -20.17 1.78 2.40
N THR A 185 -20.26 2.95 1.77
CA THR A 185 -20.82 3.10 0.42
C THR A 185 -19.81 3.75 -0.52
N PHE A 186 -19.88 3.37 -1.78
CA PHE A 186 -19.02 3.92 -2.83
C PHE A 186 -19.78 3.96 -4.15
N ASN A 187 -19.73 5.11 -4.81
CA ASN A 187 -20.24 5.27 -6.18
C ASN A 187 -19.09 5.12 -7.15
N PHE A 188 -19.23 4.23 -8.12
CA PHE A 188 -18.21 3.96 -9.12
C PHE A 188 -18.83 3.94 -10.52
N THR A 189 -17.98 4.12 -11.52
CA THR A 189 -18.33 3.83 -12.91
C THR A 189 -17.37 2.78 -13.38
N GLY A 190 -17.87 1.63 -13.80
CA GLY A 190 -17.04 0.49 -14.16
C GLY A 190 -17.88 -0.76 -14.40
N LYS A 191 -17.20 -1.91 -14.40
CA LYS A 191 -17.77 -3.23 -14.68
C LYS A 191 -17.62 -4.19 -13.49
N SER A 192 -16.61 -4.01 -12.65
CA SER A 192 -16.39 -4.87 -11.48
C SER A 192 -15.63 -4.14 -10.39
N ILE A 193 -15.78 -4.59 -9.14
CA ILE A 193 -14.99 -4.18 -7.98
C ILE A 193 -14.34 -5.40 -7.34
N SER A 194 -13.05 -5.30 -7.04
CA SER A 194 -12.38 -6.13 -6.04
C SER A 194 -12.15 -5.33 -4.75
N TRP A 195 -12.56 -5.91 -3.63
CA TRP A 195 -12.36 -5.34 -2.30
C TRP A 195 -11.09 -5.92 -1.69
N VAL A 196 -10.07 -5.07 -1.53
CA VAL A 196 -8.78 -5.48 -0.98
C VAL A 196 -8.61 -4.94 0.44
N ALA A 197 -8.14 -5.79 1.33
CA ALA A 197 -7.99 -5.49 2.74
C ALA A 197 -6.86 -6.32 3.36
N PHE A 198 -6.53 -6.03 4.61
CA PHE A 198 -5.65 -6.89 5.40
C PHE A 198 -6.39 -7.50 6.58
N ILE A 199 -5.87 -8.61 7.07
CA ILE A 199 -6.38 -9.30 8.26
C ILE A 199 -5.36 -9.09 9.38
N PRO A 200 -5.63 -8.18 10.34
CA PRO A 200 -4.66 -7.77 11.36
C PRO A 200 -4.51 -8.82 12.47
N THR A 201 -3.26 -9.12 12.85
CA THR A 201 -2.96 -10.09 13.93
C THR A 201 -3.40 -9.58 15.31
N GLU A 202 -3.44 -8.27 15.53
CA GLU A 202 -3.72 -7.66 16.82
C GLU A 202 -5.21 -7.68 17.19
N LEU A 203 -6.09 -8.14 16.29
CA LEU A 203 -7.54 -8.16 16.46
C LEU A 203 -8.10 -9.59 16.47
N PRO A 204 -9.37 -9.81 16.84
CA PRO A 204 -9.92 -11.16 16.93
C PRO A 204 -9.83 -11.93 15.62
N HIS A 205 -9.42 -13.18 15.69
CA HIS A 205 -9.14 -14.02 14.53
C HIS A 205 -10.32 -14.89 14.08
N THR A 206 -11.39 -14.97 14.89
CA THR A 206 -12.54 -15.84 14.58
C THR A 206 -13.20 -15.38 13.28
N SER A 207 -13.40 -16.31 12.35
CA SER A 207 -14.06 -16.01 11.08
C SER A 207 -15.44 -15.38 11.27
N SER A 208 -15.79 -14.47 10.38
CA SER A 208 -17.10 -13.81 10.32
C SER A 208 -17.56 -13.67 8.88
N SER A 209 -18.58 -12.87 8.65
CA SER A 209 -19.04 -12.53 7.31
C SER A 209 -19.36 -11.05 7.21
N ALA A 210 -19.46 -10.60 5.97
CA ALA A 210 -20.01 -9.32 5.60
C ALA A 210 -20.87 -9.50 4.35
N THR A 211 -21.57 -8.45 3.95
CA THR A 211 -22.36 -8.43 2.73
C THR A 211 -22.04 -7.25 1.87
N TYR A 212 -22.15 -7.41 0.56
CA TYR A 212 -22.23 -6.30 -0.38
C TYR A 212 -23.58 -6.32 -1.11
N SER A 213 -24.07 -5.14 -1.48
CA SER A 213 -25.22 -4.94 -2.36
C SER A 213 -24.82 -3.96 -3.46
N ILE A 214 -25.22 -4.28 -4.70
CA ILE A 214 -25.03 -3.41 -5.87
C ILE A 214 -26.38 -2.79 -6.21
N ASP A 215 -26.40 -1.47 -6.38
CA ASP A 215 -27.55 -0.67 -6.81
C ASP A 215 -28.84 -0.89 -5.97
N GLY A 216 -28.66 -1.15 -4.67
CA GLY A 216 -29.77 -1.44 -3.74
C GLY A 216 -30.42 -2.81 -3.94
N GLY A 217 -29.81 -3.69 -4.75
CA GLY A 217 -30.25 -5.07 -4.95
C GLY A 217 -30.05 -5.96 -3.72
N PRO A 218 -30.44 -7.25 -3.81
CA PRO A 218 -30.28 -8.20 -2.71
C PRO A 218 -28.80 -8.34 -2.27
N PRO A 219 -28.51 -8.42 -0.97
CA PRO A 219 -27.13 -8.51 -0.49
C PRO A 219 -26.53 -9.89 -0.74
N SER A 220 -25.33 -9.92 -1.33
CA SER A 220 -24.47 -11.10 -1.43
C SER A 220 -23.56 -11.19 -0.22
N THR A 221 -23.40 -12.39 0.35
CA THR A 221 -22.57 -12.63 1.54
C THR A 221 -21.18 -13.11 1.13
N PHE A 222 -20.14 -12.60 1.79
CA PHE A 222 -18.76 -13.08 1.67
C PHE A 222 -18.17 -13.33 3.07
N ILE A 223 -17.14 -14.16 3.11
CA ILE A 223 -16.53 -14.63 4.36
C ILE A 223 -15.28 -13.81 4.66
N LEU A 224 -15.15 -13.45 5.93
CA LEU A 224 -13.92 -12.92 6.51
C LEU A 224 -13.24 -14.09 7.20
N ASN A 225 -12.26 -14.71 6.54
CA ASN A 225 -11.67 -15.99 7.00
C ASN A 225 -10.98 -15.88 8.36
N GLY A 226 -10.50 -14.69 8.72
CA GLY A 226 -9.72 -14.48 9.93
C GLY A 226 -8.33 -15.08 9.84
N LEU A 227 -7.77 -15.40 11.00
CA LEU A 227 -6.41 -15.91 11.12
C LEU A 227 -6.38 -17.19 11.94
N SER A 228 -5.34 -18.00 11.76
CA SER A 228 -5.04 -19.04 12.75
C SER A 228 -4.43 -18.40 14.01
N PRO A 229 -4.56 -19.04 15.19
CA PRO A 229 -3.86 -18.59 16.37
C PRO A 229 -2.35 -18.40 16.11
N GLN A 230 -1.78 -17.33 16.66
CA GLN A 230 -0.36 -16.97 16.50
C GLN A 230 0.10 -16.66 15.05
N SER A 231 -0.83 -16.46 14.10
CA SER A 231 -0.49 -15.93 12.77
C SER A 231 -0.11 -14.45 12.84
N ILE A 232 0.65 -14.00 11.83
CA ILE A 232 0.97 -12.58 11.60
C ILE A 232 -0.13 -11.91 10.76
N THR A 233 -0.10 -10.58 10.68
CA THR A 233 -0.97 -9.83 9.76
C THR A 233 -0.71 -10.27 8.32
N ILE A 234 -1.77 -10.51 7.57
CA ILE A 234 -1.71 -10.79 6.12
C ILE A 234 -2.33 -9.63 5.36
N TYR A 235 -1.60 -9.11 4.37
CA TYR A 235 -1.95 -7.93 3.58
C TYR A 235 -2.50 -8.30 2.21
N ASN A 236 -3.04 -7.31 1.49
CA ASN A 236 -3.52 -7.41 0.10
C ASN A 236 -4.46 -8.62 -0.15
N GLN A 237 -5.31 -8.93 0.82
CA GLN A 237 -6.29 -10.01 0.71
C GLN A 237 -7.52 -9.52 -0.04
N ILE A 238 -7.89 -10.22 -1.12
CA ILE A 238 -9.17 -9.99 -1.80
C ILE A 238 -10.27 -10.63 -0.97
N PHE A 239 -11.11 -9.81 -0.33
CA PHE A 239 -12.27 -10.31 0.43
C PHE A 239 -13.39 -10.76 -0.50
N PHE A 240 -13.60 -10.05 -1.60
CA PHE A 240 -14.47 -10.47 -2.68
C PHE A 240 -14.15 -9.70 -3.96
N THR A 241 -14.56 -10.28 -5.09
CA THR A 241 -14.72 -9.59 -6.37
C THR A 241 -16.17 -9.72 -6.79
N THR A 242 -16.78 -8.64 -7.25
CA THR A 242 -18.13 -8.70 -7.79
C THR A 242 -18.16 -9.53 -9.08
N PRO A 243 -19.29 -10.14 -9.45
CA PRO A 243 -19.49 -10.56 -10.82
C PRO A 243 -19.32 -9.40 -11.79
N ASP A 244 -19.13 -9.72 -13.07
CA ASP A 244 -19.20 -8.73 -14.13
C ASP A 244 -20.58 -8.05 -14.15
N LEU A 245 -20.57 -6.74 -13.93
CA LEU A 245 -21.73 -5.87 -14.06
C LEU A 245 -21.83 -5.33 -15.49
N THR A 246 -22.98 -4.75 -15.83
CA THR A 246 -23.09 -3.98 -17.06
C THR A 246 -22.23 -2.73 -16.96
N PRO A 247 -21.32 -2.43 -17.89
CA PRO A 247 -20.51 -1.21 -17.81
C PRO A 247 -21.40 0.02 -17.58
N GLY A 248 -21.12 0.77 -16.50
CA GLY A 248 -21.92 1.94 -16.15
C GLY A 248 -21.71 2.45 -14.74
N PRO A 249 -22.48 3.48 -14.35
CA PRO A 249 -22.50 3.97 -12.98
C PRO A 249 -23.22 2.99 -12.06
N HIS A 250 -22.60 2.70 -10.92
CA HIS A 250 -23.10 1.79 -9.90
C HIS A 250 -22.86 2.36 -8.50
N ASN A 251 -23.66 1.91 -7.55
CA ASN A 251 -23.42 2.08 -6.12
C ASN A 251 -23.16 0.72 -5.49
N ILE A 252 -22.10 0.61 -4.69
CA ILE A 252 -21.88 -0.53 -3.79
C ILE A 252 -22.10 -0.09 -2.34
N THR A 253 -22.81 -0.92 -1.59
CA THR A 253 -22.93 -0.82 -0.13
C THR A 253 -22.38 -2.09 0.49
N VAL A 254 -21.40 -1.97 1.38
CA VAL A 254 -20.82 -3.10 2.11
C VAL A 254 -21.12 -2.97 3.59
N THR A 255 -21.61 -4.04 4.22
CA THR A 255 -22.06 -4.06 5.61
C THR A 255 -21.43 -5.22 6.38
N ASN A 256 -20.82 -4.92 7.52
CA ASN A 256 -20.25 -5.91 8.42
C ASN A 256 -21.34 -6.71 9.15
N ARG A 257 -21.25 -8.05 9.13
CA ARG A 257 -22.09 -8.94 9.95
C ARG A 257 -21.35 -9.51 11.16
N GLY A 258 -20.04 -9.28 11.26
CA GLY A 258 -19.23 -9.66 12.42
C GLY A 258 -19.52 -8.79 13.65
N SER A 259 -18.76 -9.03 14.70
CA SER A 259 -18.82 -8.30 15.96
C SER A 259 -17.41 -8.00 16.48
N GLY A 260 -17.33 -7.35 17.66
CA GLY A 260 -16.06 -7.07 18.34
C GLY A 260 -15.28 -8.29 18.80
N SER A 261 -15.81 -9.51 18.62
CA SER A 261 -15.14 -10.78 18.95
C SER A 261 -14.74 -11.59 17.71
N THR A 262 -14.92 -11.04 16.51
CA THR A 262 -14.61 -11.71 15.25
C THR A 262 -13.72 -10.83 14.38
N THR A 263 -13.23 -11.42 13.29
CA THR A 263 -12.44 -10.73 12.26
C THR A 263 -13.15 -9.46 11.81
N PRO A 264 -12.47 -8.30 11.85
CA PRO A 264 -13.06 -7.03 11.43
C PRO A 264 -13.26 -6.99 9.90
N LEU A 265 -14.26 -6.23 9.47
CA LEU A 265 -14.33 -5.81 8.07
C LEU A 265 -13.36 -4.64 7.91
N ALA A 266 -12.22 -4.90 7.26
CA ALA A 266 -11.23 -3.90 6.90
C ALA A 266 -11.30 -3.54 5.41
N ILE A 267 -10.68 -2.42 5.03
CA ILE A 267 -10.43 -2.00 3.65
C ILE A 267 -9.09 -1.31 3.58
N ASP A 268 -8.28 -1.69 2.59
CA ASP A 268 -7.04 -1.02 2.22
C ASP A 268 -7.29 -0.19 0.95
N TYR A 269 -7.80 -0.84 -0.10
CA TYR A 269 -8.21 -0.18 -1.33
C TYR A 269 -9.26 -0.99 -2.08
N LEU A 270 -9.89 -0.35 -3.06
CA LEU A 270 -10.73 -1.00 -4.07
C LEU A 270 -10.01 -0.99 -5.41
N LEU A 271 -10.20 -2.05 -6.19
CA LEU A 271 -9.87 -2.06 -7.60
C LEU A 271 -11.17 -1.99 -8.39
N VAL A 272 -11.33 -0.94 -9.19
CA VAL A 272 -12.48 -0.77 -10.09
C VAL A 272 -12.02 -1.09 -11.50
N THR A 273 -12.49 -2.21 -12.05
CA THR A 273 -12.22 -2.56 -13.44
C THR A 273 -13.22 -1.84 -14.35
N ASN A 274 -12.72 -0.96 -15.22
CA ASN A 274 -13.56 -0.26 -16.18
C ASN A 274 -13.77 -1.07 -17.47
N ALA A 275 -14.79 -0.69 -18.23
CA ALA A 275 -15.02 -1.19 -19.57
C ALA A 275 -15.65 -0.09 -20.43
N SER A 276 -15.36 -0.11 -21.74
CA SER A 276 -15.89 0.87 -22.67
C SER A 276 -17.42 0.84 -22.65
N MET A 277 -18.02 2.01 -22.42
CA MET A 277 -19.47 2.17 -22.47
C MET A 277 -19.92 2.04 -23.93
N PRO A 278 -20.92 1.18 -24.24
CA PRO A 278 -21.50 1.17 -25.57
C PRO A 278 -22.07 2.56 -25.87
N ASN A 279 -21.51 3.19 -26.89
CA ASN A 279 -21.84 4.54 -27.30
C ASN A 279 -23.29 4.57 -27.80
N THR A 280 -24.26 4.91 -26.94
CA THR A 280 -25.66 5.12 -27.35
C THR A 280 -25.83 6.52 -27.92
N SER A 281 -25.05 6.81 -28.97
CA SER A 281 -25.27 7.99 -29.82
C SER A 281 -26.40 7.67 -30.80
N ASN A 282 -27.64 7.99 -30.44
CA ASN A 282 -28.70 8.51 -31.32
C ASN A 282 -30.09 8.33 -30.70
N ARG A 283 -30.66 9.42 -30.21
CA ARG A 283 -32.05 9.84 -30.46
C ARG A 283 -32.25 11.24 -29.89
N ASP A 284 -32.05 12.20 -30.76
CA ASP A 284 -32.63 13.53 -30.65
C ASP A 284 -34.13 13.43 -30.97
N PRO A 285 -35.06 13.78 -30.08
CA PRO A 285 -36.36 14.25 -30.48
C PRO A 285 -36.35 15.77 -30.45
N SER A 286 -36.29 16.34 -31.64
CA SER A 286 -36.71 17.71 -31.92
C SER A 286 -37.98 18.07 -31.13
N SER A 287 -37.93 19.10 -30.28
CA SER A 287 -39.13 19.78 -29.83
C SER A 287 -39.04 21.26 -30.19
N THR A 288 -39.81 21.62 -31.21
CA THR A 288 -40.14 22.98 -31.56
C THR A 288 -41.38 23.40 -30.77
N GLY A 289 -41.32 24.56 -30.11
CA GLY A 289 -42.46 25.48 -30.08
C GLY A 289 -43.17 25.74 -28.74
N SER A 290 -43.05 27.00 -28.33
CA SER A 290 -44.03 27.88 -27.65
C SER A 290 -44.22 27.84 -26.12
N ASP A 291 -43.72 28.91 -25.50
CA ASP A 291 -44.16 29.58 -24.25
C ASP A 291 -45.26 30.63 -24.63
N PRO A 292 -45.97 31.36 -23.72
CA PRO A 292 -46.05 31.30 -22.25
C PRO A 292 -47.48 31.39 -21.66
N SER A 293 -47.62 31.12 -20.35
CA SER A 293 -48.61 31.85 -19.54
C SER A 293 -48.18 32.03 -18.08
N GLN A 294 -48.28 33.29 -17.65
CA GLN A 294 -48.00 33.83 -16.32
C GLN A 294 -49.01 33.36 -15.26
N SER A 295 -48.54 33.17 -14.02
CA SER A 295 -49.29 33.55 -12.82
C SER A 295 -48.40 33.77 -11.59
N SER A 296 -48.44 35.02 -11.12
CA SER A 296 -48.06 35.69 -9.86
C SER A 296 -47.79 34.93 -8.53
N SER A 297 -46.59 35.21 -7.96
CA SER A 297 -46.24 35.69 -6.58
C SER A 297 -46.55 34.82 -5.32
N PRO A 298 -45.87 35.02 -4.14
CA PRO A 298 -44.90 36.05 -3.75
C PRO A 298 -43.57 35.57 -3.08
N ALA A 299 -42.70 36.54 -2.80
CA ALA A 299 -41.35 36.44 -2.23
C ALA A 299 -41.27 36.01 -0.75
N GLN A 300 -40.15 35.38 -0.38
CA GLN A 300 -39.71 35.23 1.01
C GLN A 300 -38.20 35.53 1.12
N ASN A 301 -37.89 36.65 1.78
CA ASN A 301 -36.54 37.03 2.18
C ASN A 301 -36.14 36.23 3.42
N ASN A 302 -34.90 35.72 3.47
CA ASN A 302 -34.20 35.45 4.72
C ASN A 302 -32.71 35.83 4.57
N SER A 303 -32.30 36.79 5.38
CA SER A 303 -30.96 37.37 5.49
C SER A 303 -29.99 36.41 6.18
N GLY A 304 -28.92 36.01 5.47
CA GLY A 304 -27.78 35.29 6.04
C GLY A 304 -26.87 36.22 6.86
N ALA A 305 -26.35 35.70 7.97
CA ALA A 305 -25.42 36.42 8.86
C ALA A 305 -24.11 36.80 8.13
N PRO A 306 -23.47 37.93 8.49
CA PRO A 306 -22.26 38.40 7.81
C PRO A 306 -21.08 37.46 8.08
N ILE A 307 -20.68 36.75 7.02
CA ILE A 307 -19.58 35.78 6.94
C ILE A 307 -18.24 36.32 7.49
N GLY A 308 -18.07 37.66 7.53
CA GLY A 308 -16.86 38.31 8.03
C GLY A 308 -16.54 38.06 9.51
N ALA A 309 -17.53 37.82 10.37
CA ALA A 309 -17.28 37.57 11.80
C ALA A 309 -16.77 36.15 12.09
N ILE A 310 -17.09 35.18 11.22
CA ILE A 310 -16.71 33.77 11.40
C ILE A 310 -15.25 33.54 10.95
N VAL A 311 -14.81 34.20 9.88
CA VAL A 311 -13.45 34.03 9.36
C VAL A 311 -12.41 34.68 10.27
N GLY A 312 -12.73 35.81 10.92
CA GLY A 312 -11.82 36.49 11.86
C GLY A 312 -11.51 35.69 13.13
N GLY A 313 -12.48 34.94 13.64
CA GLY A 313 -12.31 34.14 14.86
C GLY A 313 -11.41 32.91 14.67
N VAL A 314 -11.48 32.25 13.51
CA VAL A 314 -10.70 31.04 13.23
C VAL A 314 -9.22 31.36 13.04
N VAL A 315 -8.90 32.43 12.30
CA VAL A 315 -7.50 32.83 12.09
C VAL A 315 -6.86 33.30 13.40
N GLY A 316 -7.59 34.07 14.22
CA GLY A 316 -7.12 34.49 15.55
C GLY A 316 -6.87 33.30 16.49
N GLY A 317 -7.79 32.32 16.51
CA GLY A 317 -7.67 31.12 17.33
C GLY A 317 -6.47 30.24 16.97
N LEU A 318 -6.17 30.08 15.67
CA LEU A 318 -5.04 29.28 15.20
C LEU A 318 -3.69 29.90 15.55
N VAL A 319 -3.56 31.22 15.46
CA VAL A 319 -2.32 31.91 15.86
C VAL A 319 -2.10 31.81 17.37
N LEU A 320 -3.16 31.99 18.17
CA LEU A 320 -3.05 31.97 19.63
C LEU A 320 -2.76 30.56 20.15
N THR A 321 -3.33 29.52 19.54
CA THR A 321 -3.00 28.12 19.86
C THR A 321 -1.57 27.75 19.46
N ALA A 322 -1.08 28.18 18.29
CA ALA A 322 0.30 27.95 17.88
C ALA A 322 1.32 28.59 18.84
N VAL A 323 1.05 29.81 19.31
CA VAL A 323 1.90 30.51 20.29
C VAL A 323 1.91 29.78 21.64
N LEU A 324 0.75 29.31 22.12
CA LEU A 324 0.66 28.56 23.38
C LEU A 324 1.41 27.21 23.31
N LEU A 325 1.30 26.49 22.20
CA LEU A 325 2.02 25.23 21.99
C LEU A 325 3.53 25.46 21.88
N GLY A 326 3.96 26.54 21.21
CA GLY A 326 5.37 26.92 21.13
C GLY A 326 5.97 27.26 22.50
N LEU A 327 5.25 28.03 23.33
CA LEU A 327 5.66 28.35 24.70
C LEU A 327 5.72 27.09 25.57
N LEU A 328 4.75 26.19 25.47
CA LEU A 328 4.70 24.94 26.24
C LEU A 328 5.85 23.99 25.85
N PHE A 329 6.17 23.90 24.56
CA PHE A 329 7.32 23.14 24.07
C PHE A 329 8.64 23.73 24.57
N PHE A 330 8.80 25.06 24.51
CA PHE A 330 9.99 25.74 25.01
C PHE A 330 10.18 25.56 26.52
N TRP A 331 9.10 25.63 27.30
CA TRP A 331 9.12 25.37 28.74
C TRP A 331 9.47 23.91 29.08
N ARG A 332 8.94 22.94 28.32
CA ARG A 332 9.31 21.52 28.47
C ARG A 332 10.77 21.27 28.12
N ARG A 333 11.30 21.94 27.09
CA ARG A 333 12.71 21.84 26.72
C ARG A 333 13.63 22.41 27.79
N ARG A 334 13.25 23.55 28.40
CA ARG A 334 14.03 24.15 29.49
C ARG A 334 14.03 23.29 30.75
N ARG A 335 12.89 22.69 31.13
CA ARG A 335 12.83 21.77 32.29
C ARG A 335 13.65 20.50 32.11
N ARG A 336 13.91 20.05 30.87
CA ARG A 336 14.79 18.89 30.64
C ARG A 336 16.26 19.21 30.90
N GLN A 337 16.66 20.49 30.84
CA GLN A 337 18.05 20.89 31.12
C GLN A 337 18.35 20.99 32.63
N ASP A 338 17.32 21.17 33.47
CA ASP A 338 17.49 21.20 34.93
C ASP A 338 17.67 19.79 35.54
N ASN A 339 17.19 18.74 34.85
CA ASN A 339 17.35 17.35 35.31
C ASN A 339 18.76 16.78 35.03
N ASP A 340 19.45 17.22 33.99
CA ASP A 340 20.82 16.77 33.67
C ASP A 340 21.87 17.26 34.68
N LEU A 341 21.58 18.33 35.44
CA LEU A 341 22.48 18.83 36.49
C LEU A 341 22.31 18.07 37.83
N ALA A 342 21.15 17.46 38.07
CA ALA A 342 20.90 16.66 39.27
C ALA A 342 21.56 15.28 39.19
N ASP A 343 21.52 14.63 38.02
CA ASP A 343 22.12 13.30 37.82
C ASP A 343 23.66 13.35 37.80
N ARG A 344 24.27 14.45 37.32
CA ARG A 344 25.74 14.61 37.35
C ARG A 344 26.33 14.81 38.75
N HIS A 345 25.53 15.24 39.73
CA HIS A 345 25.96 15.30 41.13
C HIS A 345 25.77 13.96 41.87
N ALA A 346 24.90 13.07 41.38
CA ALA A 346 24.69 11.75 41.98
C ALA A 346 25.76 10.72 41.57
N GLU A 347 26.42 10.89 40.42
CA GLU A 347 27.44 9.96 39.92
C GLU A 347 28.86 10.17 40.53
N GLN A 348 29.09 11.25 41.27
CA GLN A 348 30.41 11.58 41.84
C GLN A 348 30.66 11.10 43.29
N VAL A 349 29.74 10.33 43.89
CA VAL A 349 29.97 9.77 45.24
C VAL A 349 29.72 8.26 45.25
N GLN A 350 30.72 7.48 44.83
CA GLN A 350 30.86 6.09 45.27
C GLN A 350 31.97 5.99 46.33
N PRO A 351 31.73 5.36 47.50
CA PRO A 351 32.76 5.15 48.50
C PRO A 351 33.70 4.00 48.10
N PHE A 352 34.99 4.25 48.29
CA PHE A 352 36.10 3.30 48.17
C PHE A 352 35.94 2.12 49.15
N ASN A 353 35.96 0.88 48.63
CA ASN A 353 35.97 -0.34 49.46
C ASN A 353 37.25 -1.16 49.19
N PRO A 354 38.22 -1.21 50.12
CA PRO A 354 39.41 -2.03 49.98
C PRO A 354 39.20 -3.38 50.67
N GLY A 355 39.16 -4.49 49.93
CA GLY A 355 39.24 -5.80 50.55
C GLY A 355 39.00 -6.98 49.63
N GLY A 356 40.03 -7.81 49.46
CA GLY A 356 39.86 -9.24 49.15
C GLY A 356 40.41 -9.72 47.81
N ALA A 357 41.72 -9.57 47.58
CA ALA A 357 42.40 -10.41 46.60
C ALA A 357 42.54 -11.83 47.16
N ILE A 358 41.92 -12.82 46.52
CA ILE A 358 42.23 -14.24 46.69
C ILE A 358 42.55 -14.79 45.30
N LEU A 359 43.78 -15.27 45.14
CA LEU A 359 44.29 -15.93 43.94
C LEU A 359 43.80 -17.38 43.92
N GLU A 360 43.17 -17.83 42.83
CA GLU A 360 43.06 -19.26 42.53
C GLU A 360 43.83 -19.63 41.24
N PRO A 361 44.53 -20.78 41.23
CA PRO A 361 45.55 -21.11 40.23
C PRO A 361 44.99 -21.66 38.91
N PHE A 362 45.73 -21.37 37.83
CA PHE A 362 45.50 -21.78 36.45
C PHE A 362 45.51 -23.31 36.27
N TYR A 363 44.48 -23.83 35.59
CA TYR A 363 44.44 -25.20 35.05
C TYR A 363 44.79 -25.17 33.56
N VAL A 364 45.82 -25.92 33.15
CA VAL A 364 46.26 -26.05 31.75
C VAL A 364 45.72 -27.36 31.18
N SER A 365 44.93 -27.29 30.10
CA SER A 365 44.42 -28.46 29.38
C SER A 365 45.48 -29.10 28.47
N PRO A 366 45.59 -30.45 28.39
CA PRO A 366 46.60 -31.11 27.57
C PRO A 366 46.29 -31.07 26.06
N GLN A 367 47.34 -30.86 25.25
CA GLN A 367 47.30 -30.96 23.79
C GLN A 367 47.13 -32.41 23.32
N GLN A 368 46.29 -32.63 22.30
CA GLN A 368 46.23 -33.87 21.53
C GLN A 368 47.36 -33.94 20.51
N THR A 369 48.18 -34.97 20.61
CA THR A 369 49.23 -35.35 19.68
C THR A 369 48.63 -35.92 18.40
N THR A 370 48.82 -35.26 17.26
CA THR A 370 48.47 -35.82 15.94
C THR A 370 49.57 -36.77 15.50
N GLN A 371 49.23 -38.05 15.32
CA GLN A 371 50.12 -39.08 14.77
C GLN A 371 50.45 -38.80 13.30
N VAL A 372 51.74 -38.91 12.97
CA VAL A 372 52.28 -38.86 11.61
C VAL A 372 52.22 -40.25 10.99
N SER A 373 51.55 -40.42 9.86
CA SER A 373 51.61 -41.64 9.03
C SER A 373 52.92 -41.70 8.22
N PRO A 374 53.52 -42.88 8.02
CA PRO A 374 54.78 -43.00 7.28
C PRO A 374 54.59 -42.99 5.76
N MET A 375 55.43 -42.20 5.09
CA MET A 375 55.62 -42.18 3.62
C MET A 375 56.15 -43.52 3.11
N ARG A 376 55.56 -44.00 2.01
CA ARG A 376 56.05 -45.11 1.20
C ARG A 376 56.97 -44.54 0.09
N GLN A 377 58.22 -44.98 0.07
CA GLN A 377 59.18 -44.72 -1.01
C GLN A 377 58.77 -45.46 -2.30
N ALA A 378 58.92 -44.82 -3.45
CA ALA A 378 59.08 -45.44 -4.76
C ALA A 378 60.44 -45.01 -5.33
N PRO A 379 61.26 -45.92 -5.87
CA PRO A 379 62.55 -45.57 -6.47
C PRO A 379 62.42 -45.22 -7.96
N LEU A 380 63.39 -44.42 -8.43
CA LEU A 380 63.66 -44.10 -9.83
C LEU A 380 64.06 -45.34 -10.63
N ALA A 381 63.38 -45.57 -11.76
CA ALA A 381 63.93 -45.94 -13.08
C ALA A 381 62.82 -45.82 -14.12
#